data_AF-A0A1X1V8L7-F1
#
_entry.id   AF-A0A1X1V8L7-F1
#
_cell.length_a   1.000
_cell.length_b   1.000
_cell.length_c   1.000
_cell.angle_alpha   90.00
_cell.angle_beta   90.00
_cell.angle_gamma   90.00
#
_symmetry.space_group_name_H-M   'P 1'
#
loop_
_entity.id
_entity.type
_entity.pdbx_description
1 polymer ?
#
loop_
_entity_poly.entity_id
_entity_poly.type
_entity_poly.pdbx_seq_one_letter_code
_entity_poly.pdbx_strand_id
1 'polypeptide(L)'
;MVDAVWLQRGMSVRAPFLDILAAQYDAGVHLADFKANPDGERVTINNFASEATKGQIKDLIPPGAIDQLTRDVFLNAAYLKASWENPFPKELTADAPSA
;
A
#
# COMPACT_ATOMS: atom_id res chain seq x y z
N MET A 1 -7.45 -6.86 2.32
CA MET A 1 -6.18 -6.36 2.87
C MET A 1 -5.08 -7.02 2.08
N VAL A 2 -3.99 -6.31 1.82
CA VAL A 2 -2.81 -6.84 1.14
C VAL A 2 -1.57 -6.33 1.85
N ASP A 3 -0.55 -7.17 1.91
CA ASP A 3 0.80 -6.84 2.33
C ASP A 3 1.75 -7.05 1.15
N ALA A 4 2.67 -6.12 0.96
CA ALA A 4 3.65 -6.20 -0.13
C ALA A 4 4.97 -5.54 0.26
N VAL A 5 6.05 -6.09 -0.28
CA VAL A 5 7.43 -5.63 -0.05
C VAL A 5 8.11 -5.41 -1.39
N TRP A 6 8.72 -4.24 -1.58
CA TRP A 6 9.61 -3.96 -2.70
C TRP A 6 11.04 -3.95 -2.22
N LEU A 7 11.90 -4.74 -2.87
CA LEU A 7 13.32 -4.85 -2.56
C LEU A 7 14.13 -4.33 -3.75
N GLN A 8 15.17 -3.54 -3.49
CA GLN A 8 16.07 -3.09 -4.54
C GLN A 8 16.68 -4.30 -5.27
N ARG A 9 16.51 -4.31 -6.59
CA ARG A 9 17.07 -5.35 -7.46
C ARG A 9 18.60 -5.40 -7.34
N GLY A 10 19.14 -6.61 -7.46
CA GLY A 10 20.57 -6.88 -7.36
C GLY A 10 21.11 -6.98 -5.93
N MET A 11 20.24 -6.96 -4.91
CA MET A 11 20.62 -7.27 -3.53
C MET A 11 20.44 -8.76 -3.23
N SER A 12 21.40 -9.33 -2.50
CA SER A 12 21.26 -10.66 -1.93
C SER A 12 20.48 -10.57 -0.62
N VAL A 13 19.25 -11.08 -0.62
CA VAL A 13 18.38 -11.13 0.55
C VAL A 13 18.43 -12.53 1.14
N ARG A 14 18.49 -12.63 2.46
CA ARG A 14 18.62 -13.92 3.14
C ARG A 14 17.32 -14.73 2.99
N ALA A 15 17.43 -15.99 2.59
CA ALA A 15 16.27 -16.87 2.42
C ALA A 15 15.34 -16.91 3.65
N PRO A 16 15.82 -17.00 4.91
CA PRO A 16 14.93 -16.99 6.07
C PRO A 16 14.04 -15.74 6.19
N PHE A 17 14.49 -14.59 5.68
CA PHE A 17 13.67 -13.38 5.68
C PHE A 17 12.54 -13.49 4.64
N LEU A 18 12.85 -14.00 3.45
CA LEU A 18 11.85 -14.24 2.40
C LEU A 18 10.83 -15.30 2.82
N ASP A 19 11.29 -16.35 3.52
CA ASP A 19 10.43 -17.41 4.04
C ASP A 19 9.42 -16.86 5.06
N ILE A 20 9.84 -15.94 5.94
CA ILE A 20 8.94 -15.28 6.90
C ILE A 20 7.90 -14.42 6.17
N LEU A 21 8.32 -13.63 5.17
CA LEU A 21 7.40 -12.80 4.38
C LEU A 21 6.32 -13.64 3.69
N ALA A 22 6.72 -14.78 3.10
CA ALA A 22 5.79 -15.68 2.45
C ALA A 22 4.89 -16.43 3.45
N ALA A 23 5.46 -16.98 4.52
CA ALA A 23 4.72 -17.87 5.42
C ALA A 23 3.83 -17.14 6.44
N GLN A 24 4.21 -15.93 6.87
CA GLN A 24 3.50 -15.22 7.94
C GLN A 24 2.64 -14.05 7.48
N TYR A 25 3.05 -13.38 6.40
CA TYR A 25 2.38 -12.16 5.94
C TYR A 25 1.63 -12.35 4.62
N ASP A 26 1.76 -13.52 3.97
CA ASP A 26 1.30 -13.75 2.59
C ASP A 26 1.69 -12.59 1.65
N ALA A 27 2.86 -11.99 1.94
CA ALA A 27 3.25 -10.73 1.34
C ALA A 27 3.84 -10.96 -0.04
N GLY A 28 3.35 -10.21 -1.03
CA GLY A 28 3.97 -10.17 -2.34
C GLY A 28 5.36 -9.55 -2.26
N VAL A 29 6.41 -10.27 -2.69
CA VAL A 29 7.77 -9.72 -2.80
C VAL A 29 8.04 -9.30 -4.23
N HIS A 30 8.34 -8.02 -4.42
CA HIS A 30 8.60 -7.38 -5.69
C HIS A 30 10.05 -6.87 -5.75
N LEU A 31 10.63 -6.88 -6.95
CA LEU A 31 11.91 -6.22 -7.21
C LEU A 31 11.66 -4.82 -7.76
N ALA A 32 12.32 -3.83 -7.17
CA ALA A 32 12.27 -2.42 -7.56
C ALA A 32 13.66 -1.92 -7.98
N ASP A 33 13.71 -0.88 -8.81
CA ASP A 33 14.94 -0.18 -9.14
C ASP A 33 15.01 1.24 -8.57
N PHE A 34 14.99 1.34 -7.23
CA PHE A 34 15.13 2.60 -6.52
C PHE A 34 16.41 3.37 -6.88
N LYS A 35 17.51 2.66 -7.17
CA LYS A 35 18.78 3.30 -7.56
C LYS A 35 18.70 4.10 -8.85
N ALA A 36 18.09 3.56 -9.90
CA ALA A 36 18.05 4.22 -11.20
C ALA A 36 16.72 4.92 -11.50
N ASN A 37 15.64 4.52 -10.84
CA ASN A 37 14.29 5.01 -11.10
C ASN A 37 13.43 5.18 -9.83
N PRO A 38 13.88 5.97 -8.83
CA PRO A 38 13.17 6.07 -7.55
C PRO A 38 11.74 6.60 -7.69
N ASP A 39 11.51 7.61 -8.54
CA ASP A 39 10.17 8.17 -8.73
C ASP A 39 9.23 7.20 -9.49
N GLY A 40 9.74 6.44 -10.45
CA GLY A 40 8.94 5.42 -11.13
C GLY A 40 8.53 4.29 -10.21
N GLU A 41 9.40 3.88 -9.27
CA GLU A 41 9.04 2.92 -8.24
C GLU A 41 8.01 3.49 -7.25
N ARG A 42 8.15 4.77 -6.86
CA ARG A 42 7.15 5.47 -6.05
C ARG A 42 5.77 5.45 -6.70
N VAL A 43 5.69 5.75 -8.00
CA VAL A 43 4.42 5.71 -8.76
C VAL A 43 3.85 4.29 -8.79
N THR A 44 4.69 3.28 -9.02
CA THR A 44 4.28 1.88 -9.01
C THR A 44 3.67 1.46 -7.67
N ILE A 45 4.32 1.81 -6.55
CA ILE A 45 3.85 1.47 -5.20
C ILE A 45 2.56 2.22 -4.85
N ASN A 46 2.45 3.50 -5.21
CA ASN A 46 1.22 4.26 -5.03
C ASN A 46 0.04 3.68 -5.83
N ASN A 47 0.27 3.26 -7.08
CA ASN A 47 -0.74 2.59 -7.88
C ASN A 47 -1.21 1.28 -7.25
N PHE A 48 -0.29 0.47 -6.73
CA PHE A 48 -0.62 -0.76 -6.00
C PHE A 48 -1.49 -0.47 -4.78
N ALA A 49 -1.13 0.52 -3.96
CA ALA A 49 -1.93 0.94 -2.81
C ALA A 49 -3.33 1.43 -3.24
N SER A 50 -3.41 2.13 -4.37
CA SER A 50 -4.66 2.62 -4.92
C SER A 50 -5.58 1.50 -5.39
N GLU A 51 -5.06 0.53 -6.13
CA GLU A 51 -5.82 -0.63 -6.58
C GLU A 51 -6.33 -1.45 -5.39
N ALA A 52 -5.45 -1.71 -4.42
CA ALA A 52 -5.78 -2.42 -3.18
C ALA A 52 -6.87 -1.72 -2.37
N THR A 53 -6.93 -0.39 -2.44
CA THR A 53 -7.89 0.43 -1.69
C THR A 53 -9.06 0.94 -2.52
N LYS A 54 -9.33 0.35 -3.69
CA LYS A 54 -10.43 0.77 -4.58
C LYS A 54 -10.39 2.27 -4.90
N GLY A 55 -9.18 2.79 -5.12
CA GLY A 55 -8.92 4.18 -5.49
C GLY A 55 -9.04 5.20 -4.35
N GLN A 56 -9.25 4.77 -3.11
CA GLN A 56 -9.41 5.68 -1.98
C GLN A 56 -8.08 6.29 -1.51
N ILE A 57 -6.99 5.54 -1.59
CA ILE A 57 -5.63 6.02 -1.29
C ILE A 57 -4.84 6.07 -2.59
N LYS A 58 -4.52 7.26 -3.10
CA LYS A 58 -3.85 7.43 -4.42
C LYS A 58 -2.37 7.82 -4.28
N ASP A 59 -2.09 8.80 -3.45
CA ASP A 59 -0.75 9.38 -3.29
C ASP A 59 -0.23 9.14 -1.87
N LEU A 60 -0.14 7.87 -1.49
CA LEU A 60 0.32 7.47 -0.15
C LEU A 60 1.74 7.95 0.12
N ILE A 61 2.63 7.73 -0.85
CA ILE A 61 4.04 8.09 -0.78
C ILE A 61 4.24 9.40 -1.57
N PRO A 62 4.61 10.50 -0.89
CA PRO A 62 4.78 11.78 -1.55
C PRO A 62 6.06 11.82 -2.39
N PRO A 63 6.15 12.74 -3.37
CA PRO A 63 7.37 12.96 -4.14
C PRO A 63 8.59 13.19 -3.22
N GLY A 64 9.72 12.58 -3.58
CA GLY A 64 10.97 12.69 -2.82
C GLY A 64 11.10 11.81 -1.57
N ALA A 65 10.05 11.08 -1.17
CA ALA A 65 10.13 10.15 -0.03
C ALA A 65 10.84 8.82 -0.36
N ILE A 66 10.86 8.43 -1.64
CA ILE A 66 11.69 7.34 -2.17
C ILE A 66 12.82 7.97 -2.99
N ASP A 67 14.05 7.51 -2.73
CA ASP A 67 15.25 8.02 -3.37
C ASP A 67 16.22 6.89 -3.77
N GLN A 68 17.38 7.26 -4.30
CA GLN A 68 18.39 6.31 -4.77
C GLN A 68 19.06 5.50 -3.64
N LEU A 69 18.89 5.95 -2.39
CA LEU A 69 19.40 5.26 -1.21
C LEU A 69 18.40 4.25 -0.65
N THR A 70 17.11 4.36 -0.99
CA THR A 70 16.07 3.37 -0.64
C THR A 70 16.48 1.96 -1.07
N ARG A 71 16.28 0.98 -0.18
CA ARG A 71 16.61 -0.44 -0.41
C ARG A 71 15.40 -1.34 -0.29
N ASP A 72 14.43 -0.93 0.52
CA ASP A 72 13.20 -1.64 0.78
C ASP A 72 12.03 -0.68 1.04
N VAL A 73 10.83 -1.11 0.66
CA VAL A 73 9.57 -0.46 1.03
C VAL A 73 8.59 -1.54 1.47
N PHE A 74 8.03 -1.39 2.67
CA PHE A 74 6.98 -2.25 3.20
C PHE A 74 5.65 -1.51 3.14
N LEU A 75 4.63 -2.16 2.59
CA LEU A 75 3.30 -1.59 2.43
C LEU A 75 2.26 -2.57 3.01
N ASN A 76 1.41 -2.06 3.89
CA ASN A 76 0.13 -2.67 4.25
C ASN A 76 -1.01 -1.78 3.71
N ALA A 77 -1.98 -2.39 3.04
CA ALA A 77 -3.15 -1.68 2.55
C ALA A 77 -4.45 -2.44 2.85
N ALA A 78 -5.43 -1.72 3.40
CA ALA A 78 -6.73 -2.27 3.76
C ALA A 78 -7.87 -1.38 3.25
N TYR A 79 -8.94 -2.03 2.79
CA TYR A 79 -10.18 -1.37 2.41
C TYR A 79 -11.35 -2.19 2.90
N LEU A 80 -12.27 -1.51 3.60
CA LEU A 80 -13.50 -2.10 4.10
C LEU A 80 -14.67 -1.23 3.62
N LYS A 81 -15.60 -1.86 2.90
CA LYS A 81 -16.91 -1.30 2.62
C LYS A 81 -17.94 -2.28 3.15
N ALA A 82 -18.54 -1.94 4.28
CA ALA A 82 -19.54 -2.74 4.94
C ALA A 82 -20.90 -2.03 4.90
N SER A 83 -21.96 -2.82 4.72
CA SER A 83 -23.32 -2.34 4.94
C SER A 83 -23.63 -2.37 6.43
N TRP A 84 -24.39 -1.38 6.90
CA TRP A 84 -24.99 -1.43 8.23
C TRP A 84 -25.99 -2.59 8.30
N GLU A 85 -26.04 -3.29 9.44
CA GLU A 85 -27.07 -4.29 9.71
C GLU A 85 -28.47 -3.65 9.69
N ASN A 86 -28.58 -2.44 10.26
CA ASN A 86 -29.77 -1.60 10.19
C ASN A 86 -29.41 -0.29 9.46
N PRO A 87 -29.69 -0.17 8.16
CA PRO A 87 -29.37 1.02 7.38
C PRO A 87 -30.15 2.27 7.84
N PHE A 88 -29.50 3.42 7.77
CA PHE A 88 -30.16 4.71 8.03
C PHE A 88 -31.13 5.07 6.90
N PRO A 89 -32.38 5.44 7.20
CA PRO A 89 -33.31 5.97 6.20
C PRO A 89 -32.79 7.31 5.65
N LYS A 90 -32.70 7.43 4.33
CA LYS A 90 -32.09 8.60 3.67
C LYS A 90 -32.91 9.88 3.92
N GLU A 91 -34.22 9.74 3.99
CA GLU A 91 -35.20 10.79 4.25
C GLU A 91 -35.07 11.42 5.64
N LEU A 92 -34.40 10.75 6.58
CA LEU A 92 -34.10 11.26 7.92
C LEU A 92 -32.72 11.92 8.00
N THR A 93 -31.97 11.98 6.91
CA THR A 93 -30.66 12.65 6.85
C THR A 93 -30.83 14.09 6.38
N ALA A 94 -30.41 15.06 7.21
CA ALA A 94 -30.44 16.49 6.90
C ALA A 94 -29.22 17.19 7.50
N ASP A 95 -28.86 18.35 6.94
CA ASP A 95 -27.78 19.18 7.46
C ASP A 95 -28.09 19.66 8.89
N ALA A 96 -27.11 19.55 9.78
CA ALA A 96 -27.17 20.07 11.13
C ALA A 96 -25.77 20.58 11.53
N PRO A 97 -25.68 21.58 12.44
CA PRO A 97 -24.38 21.98 12.99
C PRO A 97 -23.65 20.77 13.58
N SER A 98 -22.36 20.63 13.29
CA SER A 98 -21.52 19.64 13.96
C SER A 98 -21.41 19.99 15.45
N ALA A 99 -21.52 18.97 16.31
CA ALA A 99 -21.23 19.11 17.74
C ALA A 99 -19.76 19.48 17.99
#